data_AF-A0A9D2L5D1-F1
#
_entry.id   AF-A0A9D2L5D1-F1
#
_cell.length_a   1.000
_cell.length_b   1.000
_cell.length_c   1.000
_cell.angle_alpha   90.00
_cell.angle_beta   90.00
_cell.angle_gamma   90.00
#
_symmetry.space_group_name_H-M   'P 1'
#
loop_
_entity.id
_entity.type
_entity.pdbx_description
1 polymer ?
#
loop_
_entity_poly.entity_id
_entity_poly.type
_entity_poly.pdbx_seq_one_letter_code
_entity_poly.pdbx_strand_id
1 'polypeptide(L)' 'CVSCGSCASECPVGAISEGDGKYVIDADTCIDCGTCAATCPTGAIEG' A
#
# COMPACT_ATOMS: atom_id res chain seq x y z
N CYS A 1 -8.02 5.05 -3.75
CA CYS A 1 -6.81 4.65 -4.47
C CYS A 1 -6.94 5.19 -5.89
N VAL A 2 -5.89 5.77 -6.46
CA VAL A 2 -5.87 6.26 -7.85
C VAL A 2 -4.83 5.50 -8.69
N SER A 3 -4.47 4.30 -8.22
CA SER A 3 -3.48 3.40 -8.84
C SER A 3 -2.15 4.08 -9.19
N CYS A 4 -1.66 4.97 -8.32
CA CYS A 4 -0.39 5.69 -8.53
C CYS A 4 0.86 4.89 -8.14
N GLY A 5 0.72 3.76 -7.43
CA GLY A 5 1.84 2.88 -7.05
C GLY A 5 2.73 3.33 -5.90
N SER A 6 2.55 4.54 -5.36
CA SER A 6 3.39 5.07 -4.27
C SER A 6 3.44 4.15 -3.04
N CYS A 7 2.29 3.58 -2.66
CA CYS A 7 2.21 2.64 -1.53
C CYS A 7 3.03 1.37 -1.75
N ALA A 8 3.05 0.82 -2.98
CA ALA A 8 3.84 -0.37 -3.29
C ALA A 8 5.34 -0.09 -3.31
N SER A 9 5.76 1.05 -3.87
CA SER A 9 7.16 1.45 -3.92
C SER A 9 7.78 1.70 -2.53
N GLU A 10 6.98 2.19 -1.58
CA GLU A 10 7.44 2.53 -0.22
C GLU A 10 7.29 1.36 0.77
N CYS A 11 6.68 0.24 0.37
CA CYS A 11 6.49 -0.89 1.29
C CYS A 11 7.82 -1.61 1.55
N PRO A 12 8.39 -1.55 2.77
CA PRO A 12 9.72 -2.09 3.05
C PRO A 12 9.81 -3.62 2.95
N VAL A 13 8.66 -4.29 3.06
CA VAL A 13 8.52 -5.75 2.99
C VAL A 13 7.88 -6.23 1.69
N GLY A 14 7.59 -5.31 0.75
CA GLY A 14 6.98 -5.66 -0.53
C GLY A 14 5.59 -6.29 -0.43
N ALA A 15 4.84 -6.03 0.64
CA ALA A 15 3.52 -6.61 0.89
C ALA A 15 2.39 -6.06 0.00
N ILE A 16 2.67 -5.19 -0.98
CA ILE A 16 1.63 -4.48 -1.73
C ILE A 16 1.79 -4.74 -3.22
N SER A 17 0.71 -5.19 -3.86
CA SER A 17 0.67 -5.54 -5.28
C SER A 17 -0.51 -4.87 -5.99
N GLU A 18 -0.41 -4.67 -7.31
CA GLU A 18 -1.53 -4.16 -8.11
C GLU A 18 -2.61 -5.24 -8.25
N GLY A 19 -3.85 -4.89 -7.94
CA GLY A 19 -5.05 -5.70 -8.19
C GLY A 19 -6.04 -4.96 -9.09
N ASP A 20 -7.31 -5.40 -9.08
CA ASP A 20 -8.33 -4.87 -9.99
C ASP A 20 -8.70 -3.41 -9.65
N GLY A 21 -8.05 -2.46 -10.33
CA GLY A 21 -8.28 -1.02 -10.19
C GLY A 21 -7.75 -0.39 -8.90
N LYS A 22 -7.01 -1.13 -8.07
CA LYS A 22 -6.40 -0.65 -6.83
C LYS A 22 -5.23 -1.54 -6.40
N TYR A 23 -4.33 -0.97 -5.61
CA TYR A 23 -3.32 -1.74 -4.89
C TYR A 23 -3.95 -2.51 -3.71
N VAL A 24 -3.46 -3.72 -3.48
CA VAL A 24 -3.92 -4.66 -2.45
C VAL A 24 -2.74 -4.99 -1.53
N ILE A 25 -3.01 -5.00 -0.22
CA ILE A 25 -2.03 -5.36 0.81
C ILE A 25 -2.20 -6.85 1.14
N ASP A 26 -1.09 -7.57 1.11
CA ASP A 26 -0.98 -8.94 1.61
C ASP A 26 -0.80 -8.92 3.13
N ALA A 27 -1.82 -9.37 3.86
CA ALA A 27 -1.84 -9.30 5.32
C ALA A 27 -0.84 -10.25 5.98
N ASP A 28 -0.46 -11.34 5.32
CA ASP A 28 0.52 -12.31 5.83
C ASP A 28 1.95 -11.76 5.79
N THR A 29 2.25 -10.90 4.82
CA THR A 29 3.56 -10.23 4.68
C THR A 29 3.59 -8.86 5.37
N CYS A 30 2.43 -8.22 5.57
CA CYS A 30 2.34 -6.92 6.23
C CYS A 30 2.87 -6.97 7.66
N ILE A 31 3.64 -5.96 8.04
CA ILE A 31 4.21 -5.79 9.39
C ILE A 31 3.63 -4.58 10.13
N ASP A 32 2.51 -4.05 9.64
CA ASP A 32 1.78 -2.91 10.23
C ASP A 32 2.65 -1.66 10.48
N CYS A 33 3.59 -1.40 9.56
CA CYS A 33 4.53 -0.27 9.68
C CYS A 33 3.92 1.12 9.35
N GLY A 34 2.75 1.17 8.71
CA GLY A 34 2.04 2.42 8.39
C GLY A 34 2.62 3.29 7.27
N THR A 35 3.76 2.93 6.66
CA THR A 35 4.42 3.74 5.61
C THR A 35 3.52 3.96 4.38
N CYS A 36 2.78 2.93 3.96
CA CYS A 36 1.85 3.00 2.85
C CYS A 36 0.69 3.99 3.07
N ALA A 37 0.21 4.11 4.32
CA ALA A 37 -0.81 5.08 4.70
C ALA A 37 -0.25 6.51 4.68
N ALA A 38 0.96 6.72 5.22
CA ALA A 38 1.61 8.03 5.27
C ALA A 38 1.96 8.60 3.88
N THR A 39 2.36 7.74 2.94
CA THR A 39 2.73 8.17 1.57
C THR A 39 1.53 8.31 0.63
N CYS A 40 0.35 7.79 1.00
CA CYS A 40 -0.79 7.76 0.08
C CYS A 40 -1.35 9.18 -0.15
N PRO A 41 -1.24 9.77 -1.36
CA PRO A 41 -1.65 11.15 -1.59
C PRO A 41 -3.17 11.36 -1.52
N THR A 42 -3.92 10.26 -1.58
CA THR A 42 -5.40 10.27 -1.54
C THR A 42 -5.94 9.74 -0.22
N GLY A 43 -5.09 9.40 0.76
CA GLY A 43 -5.50 8.81 2.04
C GLY A 43 -6.32 7.53 1.87
N ALA A 44 -6.05 6.75 0.83
CA ALA A 44 -6.86 5.59 0.47
C ALA A 44 -6.57 4.32 1.28
N ILE A 45 -5.61 4.38 2.19
CA ILE A 45 -5.13 3.27 3.00
C ILE A 45 -5.17 3.75 4.45
N GLU A 46 -5.80 2.97 5.31
CA GLU A 46 -5.74 3.13 6.77
C GLU A 46 -4.92 1.93 7.27
N GLY A 47 -3.87 2.21 8.05
CA GLY A 47 -2.91 1.21 8.54
C GLY A 47 -3.29 0.62 9.88
#